data_AF-A0A660ME35-F1
#
_entry.id   AF-A0A660ME35-F1
#
_cell.length_a   1.000
_cell.length_b   1.000
_cell.length_c   1.000
_cell.angle_alpha   90.00
_cell.angle_beta   90.00
_cell.angle_gamma   90.00
#
_symmetry.space_group_name_H-M   'P 1'
#
loop_
_entity.id
_entity.type
_entity.pdbx_description
1 polymer ?
#
loop_
_entity_poly.entity_id
_entity_poly.type
_entity_poly.pdbx_seq_one_letter_code
_entity_poly.pdbx_strand_id
1 'polypeptide(L)'
;NPADSLKYLSEDGGDAPFTALQSRLDPKADGLYLWLDPQNPLIQLKTRDWQPVLTRLGLDHTRQLALAWSVSDDRPRLQISLVQPDDAPLNLPTARGATLELPYHGDISALAALTLPNDAQIEGIAQSGGKLKQVLQQTLGISADDLAALGTLYYLADDNGGYLVLPQSAKPALEALLNKLQGRGILSQRETLKEGIEHLAFTSLTAQSAAQAASQTPQNAALTSLMRQLQNHYYLRAEGDYLLISDLPQPLLARKNLAADAPTVARWLAAEHIDLADSAYAYIQNQRHLGRDSYYNGLKRLQTYADLAQTPLDLAALPDA
;
A
#
# COMPACT_ATOMS: atom_id res chain seq x y z
N ASN A 1 5.18 47.57 1.41
CA ASN A 1 5.66 46.46 2.26
C ASN A 1 4.97 45.20 1.74
N PRO A 2 5.67 44.18 1.24
CA PRO A 2 5.02 42.96 0.72
C PRO A 2 4.32 42.12 1.80
N ALA A 3 4.34 42.56 3.06
CA ALA A 3 3.57 42.00 4.16
C ALA A 3 2.05 42.35 4.14
N ASP A 4 1.59 43.28 3.30
CA ASP A 4 0.19 43.72 3.29
C ASP A 4 -0.74 42.92 2.34
N SER A 5 -0.21 41.89 1.64
CA SER A 5 -0.99 41.08 0.68
C SER A 5 -1.46 39.72 1.21
N LEU A 6 -1.21 39.40 2.48
CA LEU A 6 -1.86 38.27 3.16
C LEU A 6 -3.07 38.80 3.93
N LYS A 7 -4.13 39.17 3.20
CA LYS A 7 -5.44 39.32 3.82
C LYS A 7 -5.86 37.92 4.29
N TYR A 8 -5.86 37.76 5.60
CA TYR A 8 -6.59 36.71 6.29
C TYR A 8 -8.05 36.77 5.79
N LEU A 9 -8.46 35.78 5.01
CA LEU A 9 -9.85 35.62 4.54
C LEU A 9 -10.65 35.06 5.73
N SER A 10 -10.98 35.89 6.72
CA SER A 10 -11.83 35.49 7.86
C SER A 10 -13.31 35.78 7.67
N GLU A 11 -13.75 36.37 6.57
CA GLU A 11 -15.16 36.76 6.42
C GLU A 11 -15.65 36.57 4.98
N ASP A 12 -15.84 35.32 4.57
CA ASP A 12 -16.90 35.00 3.61
C ASP A 12 -17.91 34.13 4.36
N GLY A 13 -19.08 34.72 4.66
CA GLY A 13 -20.10 34.12 5.49
C GLY A 13 -20.58 32.76 4.95
N GLY A 14 -20.11 31.67 5.56
CA GLY A 14 -20.70 30.33 5.54
C GLY A 14 -20.72 29.57 4.20
N ASP A 15 -20.75 30.25 3.05
CA ASP A 15 -21.09 29.67 1.75
C ASP A 15 -19.92 29.58 0.76
N ALA A 16 -18.70 29.92 1.19
CA ALA A 16 -17.54 29.79 0.31
C ALA A 16 -17.24 28.29 0.06
N PRO A 17 -17.00 27.88 -1.19
CA PRO A 17 -16.85 26.47 -1.56
C PRO A 17 -15.69 25.75 -0.86
N PHE A 18 -14.73 26.51 -0.29
CA PHE A 18 -13.60 25.98 0.48
C PHE A 18 -13.93 25.73 1.96
N THR A 19 -14.95 26.36 2.54
CA THR A 19 -15.24 26.31 3.99
C THR A 19 -15.72 24.93 4.44
N ALA A 20 -16.53 24.27 3.60
CA ALA A 20 -16.96 22.90 3.83
C ALA A 20 -15.79 21.91 3.80
N LEU A 21 -14.84 22.13 2.88
CA LEU A 21 -13.65 21.28 2.75
C LEU A 21 -12.64 21.54 3.88
N GLN A 22 -12.45 22.80 4.28
CA GLN A 22 -11.63 23.17 5.43
C GLN A 22 -12.18 22.55 6.72
N SER A 23 -13.49 22.65 6.95
CA SER A 23 -14.12 22.07 8.15
C SER A 23 -13.99 20.54 8.21
N ARG A 24 -13.84 19.88 7.05
CA ARG A 24 -13.60 18.44 6.97
C ARG A 24 -12.14 18.07 7.23
N LEU A 25 -11.19 18.83 6.67
CA LEU A 25 -9.76 18.48 6.69
C LEU A 25 -9.02 19.04 7.91
N ASP A 26 -9.46 20.19 8.41
CA ASP A 26 -8.94 20.85 9.61
C ASP A 26 -10.11 21.39 10.46
N PRO A 27 -10.85 20.49 11.15
CA PRO A 27 -12.04 20.87 11.92
C PRO A 27 -11.72 21.80 13.11
N LYS A 28 -10.48 21.80 13.60
CA LYS A 28 -10.02 22.70 14.68
C LYS A 28 -9.56 24.06 14.14
N ALA A 29 -9.34 24.17 12.83
CA ALA A 29 -8.81 25.36 12.16
C ALA A 29 -7.51 25.89 12.81
N ASP A 30 -6.71 24.98 13.38
CA ASP A 30 -5.45 25.27 14.08
C ASP A 30 -4.22 24.94 13.24
N GLY A 31 -4.43 24.47 12.00
CA GLY A 31 -3.41 24.06 11.06
C GLY A 31 -3.18 25.02 9.89
N LEU A 32 -2.28 24.61 8.99
CA LEU A 32 -2.09 25.23 7.67
C LEU A 32 -3.10 24.61 6.69
N TYR A 33 -4.00 25.44 6.16
CA TYR A 33 -4.92 25.04 5.09
C TYR A 33 -4.58 25.82 3.81
N LEU A 34 -4.28 25.09 2.73
CA LEU A 34 -4.05 25.62 1.39
C LEU A 34 -5.10 25.05 0.45
N TRP A 35 -5.70 25.88 -0.38
CA TRP A 35 -6.64 25.44 -1.41
C TRP A 35 -6.31 26.10 -2.75
N LEU A 36 -6.62 25.39 -3.82
CA LEU A 36 -6.49 25.84 -5.20
C LEU A 36 -7.76 25.48 -5.97
N ASP A 37 -8.16 26.36 -6.87
CA ASP A 37 -9.15 26.09 -7.92
C ASP A 37 -8.41 25.77 -9.23
N PRO A 38 -8.30 24.49 -9.63
CA PRO A 38 -7.61 24.11 -10.85
C PRO A 38 -8.27 24.64 -12.13
N GLN A 39 -9.54 25.06 -12.05
CA GLN A 39 -10.26 25.66 -13.17
C GLN A 39 -9.92 27.14 -13.37
N ASN A 40 -9.18 27.76 -12.44
CA ASN A 40 -8.73 29.14 -12.59
C ASN A 40 -7.87 29.29 -13.87
N PRO A 41 -8.19 30.26 -14.76
CA PRO A 41 -7.46 30.44 -16.03
C PRO A 41 -5.94 30.61 -15.87
N LEU A 42 -5.47 31.24 -14.78
CA LEU A 42 -4.04 31.40 -14.51
C LEU A 42 -3.36 30.08 -14.13
N ILE A 43 -4.07 29.19 -13.44
CA ILE A 43 -3.58 27.86 -13.11
C ILE A 43 -3.57 27.01 -14.38
N GLN A 44 -4.65 27.02 -15.18
CA GLN A 44 -4.71 26.32 -16.46
C GLN A 44 -3.58 26.74 -17.43
N LEU A 45 -3.24 28.03 -17.46
CA LEU A 45 -2.10 28.54 -18.23
C LEU A 45 -0.76 27.94 -17.76
N LYS A 46 -0.57 27.76 -16.45
CA LYS A 46 0.64 27.16 -15.86
C LYS A 46 0.68 25.64 -15.97
N THR A 47 -0.48 24.98 -16.06
CA THR A 47 -0.58 23.51 -16.17
C THR A 47 -0.78 23.04 -17.61
N ARG A 48 -0.74 23.94 -18.60
CA ARG A 48 -0.98 23.61 -20.02
C ARG A 48 -0.13 22.43 -20.53
N ASP A 49 1.15 22.39 -20.19
CA ASP A 49 2.06 21.32 -20.61
C ASP A 49 1.74 19.98 -19.92
N TRP A 50 1.07 20.05 -18.76
CA TRP A 50 0.61 18.90 -17.99
C TRP A 50 -0.83 18.49 -18.33
N GLN A 51 -1.57 19.29 -19.11
CA GLN A 51 -2.96 19.01 -19.47
C GLN A 51 -3.17 17.61 -20.08
N PRO A 52 -2.30 17.10 -20.97
CA PRO A 52 -2.42 15.73 -21.47
C PRO A 52 -2.25 14.66 -20.39
N VAL A 53 -1.52 14.94 -19.31
CA VAL A 53 -1.38 14.04 -18.15
C VAL A 53 -2.61 14.17 -17.26
N LEU A 54 -3.05 15.40 -16.97
CA LEU A 54 -4.21 15.67 -16.12
C LEU A 54 -5.48 15.04 -16.68
N THR A 55 -5.77 15.23 -17.98
CA THR A 55 -6.92 14.57 -18.65
C THR A 55 -6.84 13.06 -18.59
N ARG A 56 -5.65 12.47 -18.75
CA ARG A 56 -5.47 11.01 -18.65
C ARG A 56 -5.70 10.47 -17.25
N LEU A 57 -5.38 11.24 -16.21
CA LEU A 57 -5.68 10.90 -14.82
C LEU A 57 -7.14 11.22 -14.44
N GLY A 58 -7.90 11.86 -15.33
CA GLY A 58 -9.24 12.38 -15.04
C GLY A 58 -9.22 13.62 -14.14
N LEU A 59 -8.06 14.27 -13.97
CA LEU A 59 -7.84 15.41 -13.07
C LEU A 59 -8.13 16.77 -13.71
N ASP A 60 -8.39 16.84 -15.01
CA ASP A 60 -8.67 18.08 -15.74
C ASP A 60 -10.04 18.69 -15.40
N HIS A 61 -10.97 17.89 -14.87
CA HIS A 61 -12.27 18.35 -14.37
C HIS A 61 -12.28 18.69 -12.88
N THR A 62 -11.13 18.65 -12.21
CA THR A 62 -11.03 18.94 -10.77
C THR A 62 -11.52 20.34 -10.45
N ARG A 63 -12.47 20.44 -9.53
CA ARG A 63 -13.03 21.71 -9.04
C ARG A 63 -12.23 22.30 -7.90
N GLN A 64 -11.69 21.46 -7.02
CA GLN A 64 -10.88 21.92 -5.88
C GLN A 64 -9.75 20.94 -5.59
N LEU A 65 -8.59 21.49 -5.23
CA LEU A 65 -7.49 20.75 -4.61
C LEU A 65 -7.15 21.45 -3.30
N ALA A 66 -7.09 20.70 -2.21
CA ALA A 66 -6.75 21.23 -0.89
C ALA A 66 -5.62 20.42 -0.27
N LEU A 67 -4.75 21.11 0.46
CA LEU A 67 -3.74 20.54 1.34
C LEU A 67 -4.00 21.09 2.74
N ALA A 68 -4.15 20.20 3.71
CA ALA A 68 -4.30 20.55 5.11
C ALA A 68 -3.16 19.92 5.91
N TRP A 69 -2.48 20.73 6.71
CA TRP A 69 -1.56 20.28 7.74
C TRP A 69 -2.15 20.68 9.09
N SER A 70 -2.53 19.74 9.94
CA SER A 70 -3.09 20.00 11.27
C SER A 70 -2.37 19.18 12.34
N VAL A 71 -2.55 19.56 13.61
CA VAL A 71 -2.03 18.78 14.75
C VAL A 71 -3.21 18.38 15.61
N SER A 72 -3.52 17.09 15.68
CA SER A 72 -4.50 16.56 16.63
C SER A 72 -3.81 15.65 17.62
N ASP A 73 -4.02 15.90 18.91
CA ASP A 73 -3.52 15.07 20.02
C ASP A 73 -2.00 14.80 19.91
N ASP A 74 -1.25 15.88 19.69
CA ASP A 74 0.22 15.91 19.48
C ASP A 74 0.73 15.14 18.24
N ARG A 75 -0.15 14.76 17.30
CA ARG A 75 0.21 14.08 16.06
C ARG A 75 0.05 15.00 14.85
N PRO A 76 1.11 15.25 14.07
CA PRO A 76 1.01 16.00 12.83
C PRO A 76 0.27 15.18 11.77
N ARG A 77 -0.67 15.81 11.08
CA ARG A 77 -1.48 15.23 10.01
C ARG A 77 -1.30 16.06 8.76
N LEU A 78 -0.96 15.41 7.65
CA LEU A 78 -0.96 16.01 6.31
C LEU A 78 -2.02 15.31 5.46
N GLN A 79 -2.99 16.06 4.97
CA GLN A 79 -4.05 15.58 4.08
C GLN A 79 -4.02 16.33 2.75
N ILE A 80 -4.27 15.61 1.66
CA ILE A 80 -4.47 16.17 0.33
C ILE A 80 -5.84 15.70 -0.14
N SER A 81 -6.72 16.63 -0.51
CA SER A 81 -8.07 16.33 -0.97
C SER A 81 -8.32 16.88 -2.35
N LEU A 82 -8.97 16.08 -3.19
CA LEU A 82 -9.36 16.42 -4.55
C LEU A 82 -10.89 16.38 -4.64
N VAL A 83 -11.52 17.44 -5.15
CA VAL A 83 -12.97 17.51 -5.38
C VAL A 83 -13.25 17.56 -6.88
N GLN A 84 -14.10 16.65 -7.36
CA GLN A 84 -14.49 16.54 -8.76
C GLN A 84 -16.02 16.60 -8.92
N PRO A 85 -16.54 16.91 -10.12
CA PRO A 85 -17.94 16.67 -10.47
C PRO A 85 -18.34 15.19 -10.27
N ASP A 86 -19.57 14.94 -9.81
CA ASP A 86 -20.07 13.57 -9.56
C ASP A 86 -20.05 12.67 -10.82
N ASP A 87 -20.07 13.28 -12.01
CA ASP A 87 -20.07 12.62 -13.32
C ASP A 87 -18.70 12.56 -14.00
N ALA A 88 -17.65 13.08 -13.35
CA ALA A 88 -16.28 13.08 -13.85
C ALA A 88 -15.46 11.98 -13.14
N PRO A 89 -15.35 10.76 -13.71
CA PRO A 89 -14.60 9.70 -13.07
C PRO A 89 -13.10 10.00 -13.10
N LEU A 90 -12.43 9.79 -11.97
CA LEU A 90 -10.98 9.59 -11.97
C LEU A 90 -10.66 8.37 -12.82
N ASN A 91 -9.65 8.48 -13.68
CA ASN A 91 -9.07 7.30 -14.35
C ASN A 91 -8.10 6.55 -13.42
N LEU A 92 -8.24 6.74 -12.11
CA LEU A 92 -7.51 6.05 -11.07
C LEU A 92 -8.37 4.89 -10.53
N PRO A 93 -7.74 3.79 -10.09
CA PRO A 93 -8.47 2.72 -9.42
C PRO A 93 -9.08 3.24 -8.11
N THR A 94 -10.41 3.28 -8.05
CA THR A 94 -11.15 3.69 -6.85
C THR A 94 -11.23 2.51 -5.88
N ALA A 95 -10.94 2.75 -4.60
CA ALA A 95 -11.20 1.74 -3.58
C ALA A 95 -12.69 1.39 -3.54
N ARG A 96 -13.02 0.11 -3.64
CA ARG A 96 -14.40 -0.36 -3.50
C ARG A 96 -14.70 -0.60 -2.04
N GLY A 97 -15.11 0.48 -1.36
CA GLY A 97 -16.15 0.52 -0.32
C GLY A 97 -16.22 -0.58 0.73
N ALA A 98 -15.11 -1.11 1.23
CA ALA A 98 -15.12 -1.94 2.44
C ALA A 98 -14.45 -1.16 3.58
N THR A 99 -15.21 -0.87 4.63
CA THR A 99 -14.65 -0.42 5.90
C THR A 99 -13.71 -1.51 6.41
N LEU A 100 -12.47 -1.15 6.76
CA LEU A 100 -11.48 -2.10 7.27
C LEU A 100 -11.79 -2.39 8.75
N GLU A 101 -12.62 -3.39 9.02
CA GLU A 101 -13.01 -3.85 10.36
C GLU A 101 -11.98 -4.80 11.01
N LEU A 102 -10.78 -4.90 10.45
CA LEU A 102 -9.71 -5.73 11.00
C LEU A 102 -9.33 -5.25 12.42
N PRO A 103 -9.30 -6.13 13.44
CA PRO A 103 -8.79 -5.79 14.76
C PRO A 103 -7.29 -5.46 14.74
N TYR A 104 -6.80 -4.59 15.62
CA TYR A 104 -5.36 -4.32 15.77
C TYR A 104 -4.91 -4.44 17.23
N HIS A 105 -3.61 -4.64 17.44
CA HIS A 105 -3.00 -4.70 18.76
C HIS A 105 -2.19 -3.43 19.07
N GLY A 106 -2.34 -2.90 20.29
CA GLY A 106 -1.56 -1.75 20.75
C GLY A 106 -1.87 -0.48 19.96
N ASP A 107 -0.87 0.09 19.27
CA ASP A 107 -1.01 1.31 18.46
C ASP A 107 -0.79 1.04 16.97
N ILE A 108 -1.52 1.75 16.10
CA ILE A 108 -1.27 1.73 14.66
C ILE A 108 -0.05 2.61 14.33
N SER A 109 1.01 1.98 13.86
CA SER A 109 2.27 2.60 13.42
C SER A 109 2.27 2.94 11.93
N ALA A 110 1.55 2.19 11.09
CA ALA A 110 1.32 2.58 9.70
C ALA A 110 0.01 1.99 9.16
N LEU A 111 -0.64 2.75 8.28
CA LEU A 111 -1.76 2.27 7.49
C LEU A 111 -1.59 2.78 6.06
N ALA A 112 -1.59 1.89 5.08
CA ALA A 112 -1.71 2.26 3.67
C ALA A 112 -2.91 1.56 3.05
N ALA A 113 -3.55 2.20 2.08
CA ALA A 113 -4.54 1.58 1.22
C ALA A 113 -4.11 1.86 -0.22
N LEU A 114 -4.09 0.82 -1.06
CA LEU A 114 -3.72 0.90 -2.47
C LEU A 114 -4.66 0.04 -3.28
N THR A 115 -5.44 0.66 -4.16
CA THR A 115 -6.23 -0.09 -5.13
C THR A 115 -5.40 -0.28 -6.39
N LEU A 116 -5.24 -1.54 -6.82
CA LEU A 116 -4.41 -1.87 -7.97
C LEU A 116 -5.14 -1.56 -9.29
N PRO A 117 -4.49 -0.88 -10.25
CA PRO A 117 -5.12 -0.54 -11.52
C PRO A 117 -5.24 -1.78 -12.41
N ASN A 118 -6.32 -1.83 -13.21
CA ASN A 118 -6.51 -2.85 -14.23
C ASN A 118 -5.75 -2.50 -15.54
N ASP A 119 -5.77 -3.42 -16.51
CA ASP A 119 -5.04 -3.25 -17.78
C ASP A 119 -5.46 -1.96 -18.52
N ALA A 120 -6.77 -1.67 -18.57
CA ALA A 120 -7.30 -0.48 -19.25
C ALA A 120 -6.85 0.83 -18.57
N GLN A 121 -6.78 0.84 -17.24
CA GLN A 121 -6.31 1.98 -16.46
C GLN A 121 -4.81 2.20 -16.63
N ILE A 122 -4.00 1.14 -16.68
CA ILE A 122 -2.55 1.24 -16.92
C ILE A 122 -2.26 1.85 -18.29
N GLU A 123 -2.99 1.44 -19.32
CA GLU A 123 -2.86 1.99 -20.67
C GLU A 123 -3.27 3.47 -20.73
N GLY A 124 -4.26 3.89 -19.93
CA GLY A 124 -4.64 5.29 -19.78
C GLY A 124 -3.60 6.16 -19.06
N ILE A 125 -3.01 5.65 -17.97
CA ILE A 125 -2.11 6.42 -17.09
C ILE A 125 -0.69 6.50 -17.65
N ALA A 126 -0.11 5.36 -18.03
CA ALA A 126 1.29 5.27 -18.38
C ALA A 126 1.46 5.40 -19.89
N GLN A 127 2.25 6.37 -20.35
CA GLN A 127 2.88 6.33 -21.69
C GLN A 127 3.89 5.17 -21.81
N SER A 128 3.64 4.04 -21.13
CA SER A 128 4.54 2.90 -21.08
C SER A 128 4.64 2.20 -22.42
N GLY A 129 3.78 2.52 -23.41
CA GLY A 129 3.76 1.82 -24.69
C GLY A 129 3.54 0.31 -24.53
N GLY A 130 2.84 -0.09 -23.46
CA GLY A 130 2.66 -1.49 -23.09
C GLY A 130 3.87 -2.14 -22.41
N LYS A 131 4.97 -1.42 -22.11
CA LYS A 131 6.16 -2.00 -21.47
C LYS A 131 5.86 -2.62 -20.11
N LEU A 132 5.02 -1.98 -19.28
CA LEU A 132 4.64 -2.56 -17.98
C LEU A 132 3.86 -3.85 -18.16
N LYS A 133 2.91 -3.87 -19.11
CA LYS A 133 2.14 -5.05 -19.51
C LYS A 133 3.03 -6.15 -20.07
N GLN A 134 4.01 -5.79 -20.90
CA GLN A 134 5.02 -6.71 -21.43
C GLN A 134 5.87 -7.30 -20.31
N VAL A 135 6.34 -6.50 -19.35
CA VAL A 135 7.13 -7.01 -18.21
C VAL A 135 6.30 -7.95 -17.35
N LEU A 136 5.07 -7.57 -16.98
CA LEU A 136 4.17 -8.42 -16.19
C LEU A 136 3.91 -9.76 -16.91
N GLN A 137 3.60 -9.74 -18.21
CA GLN A 137 3.33 -10.95 -18.97
C GLN A 137 4.58 -11.79 -19.26
N GLN A 138 5.69 -11.17 -19.67
CA GLN A 138 6.88 -11.88 -20.10
C GLN A 138 7.71 -12.37 -18.92
N THR A 139 7.79 -11.59 -17.83
CA THR A 139 8.61 -11.93 -16.66
C THR A 139 7.83 -12.74 -15.64
N LEU A 140 6.60 -12.33 -15.32
CA LEU A 140 5.83 -12.93 -14.23
C LEU A 140 4.69 -13.84 -14.73
N GLY A 141 4.30 -13.73 -16.01
CA GLY A 141 3.18 -14.51 -16.56
C GLY A 141 1.82 -14.06 -16.03
N ILE A 142 1.71 -12.83 -15.52
CA ILE A 142 0.51 -12.26 -14.91
C ILE A 142 0.07 -11.01 -15.69
N SER A 143 -1.20 -10.66 -15.66
CA SER A 143 -1.73 -9.38 -16.17
C SER A 143 -1.94 -8.39 -15.03
N ALA A 144 -2.21 -7.11 -15.34
CA ALA A 144 -2.65 -6.19 -14.31
C ALA A 144 -4.09 -6.48 -13.88
N ASP A 145 -4.91 -7.09 -14.75
CA ASP A 145 -6.23 -7.60 -14.34
C ASP A 145 -6.14 -8.68 -13.26
N ASP A 146 -5.11 -9.55 -13.30
CA ASP A 146 -4.86 -10.53 -12.23
C ASP A 146 -4.59 -9.85 -10.88
N LEU A 147 -3.87 -8.72 -10.91
CA LEU A 147 -3.55 -7.92 -9.73
C LEU A 147 -4.76 -7.09 -9.26
N ALA A 148 -5.49 -6.48 -10.18
CA ALA A 148 -6.69 -5.72 -9.89
C ALA A 148 -7.82 -6.59 -9.32
N ALA A 149 -7.85 -7.88 -9.67
CA ALA A 149 -8.77 -8.86 -9.09
C ALA A 149 -8.56 -9.09 -7.58
N LEU A 150 -7.39 -8.73 -7.03
CA LEU A 150 -7.15 -8.72 -5.59
C LEU A 150 -7.88 -7.57 -4.88
N GLY A 151 -8.32 -6.55 -5.61
CA GLY A 151 -9.02 -5.39 -5.09
C GLY A 151 -8.10 -4.39 -4.39
N THR A 152 -8.61 -3.79 -3.30
CA THR A 152 -7.84 -2.85 -2.48
C THR A 152 -6.91 -3.63 -1.54
N LEU A 153 -5.62 -3.40 -1.70
CA LEU A 153 -4.57 -3.89 -0.80
C LEU A 153 -4.44 -2.90 0.35
N TYR A 154 -4.53 -3.36 1.60
CA TYR A 154 -4.15 -2.54 2.74
C TYR A 154 -2.80 -3.00 3.27
N TYR A 155 -2.00 -2.05 3.77
CA TYR A 155 -0.85 -2.34 4.60
C TYR A 155 -1.17 -1.83 6.00
N LEU A 156 -1.12 -2.69 7.00
CA LEU A 156 -1.29 -2.32 8.40
C LEU A 156 0.00 -2.67 9.14
N ALA A 157 0.50 -1.75 9.95
CA ALA A 157 1.51 -2.05 10.95
C ALA A 157 1.02 -1.62 12.33
N ASP A 158 0.88 -2.57 13.24
CA ASP A 158 0.50 -2.36 14.64
C ASP A 158 1.62 -2.86 15.57
N ASP A 159 1.39 -3.01 16.87
CA ASP A 159 2.42 -3.47 17.81
C ASP A 159 2.98 -4.86 17.49
N ASN A 160 2.17 -5.76 16.92
CA ASN A 160 2.57 -7.12 16.58
C ASN A 160 3.48 -7.18 15.33
N GLY A 161 3.37 -6.22 14.42
CA GLY A 161 4.21 -6.12 13.21
C GLY A 161 3.48 -5.58 12.00
N GLY A 162 4.08 -5.77 10.81
CA GLY A 162 3.54 -5.32 9.53
C GLY A 162 2.84 -6.43 8.75
N TYR A 163 1.74 -6.08 8.10
CA TYR A 163 0.87 -6.98 7.34
C TYR A 163 0.40 -6.31 6.06
N LEU A 164 0.41 -7.06 4.97
CA LEU A 164 -0.51 -6.81 3.86
C LEU A 164 -1.84 -7.49 4.19
N VAL A 165 -2.93 -6.78 3.94
CA VAL A 165 -4.29 -7.20 4.24
C VAL A 165 -5.09 -7.17 2.94
N LEU A 166 -5.72 -8.30 2.66
CA LEU A 166 -6.64 -8.49 1.55
C LEU A 166 -8.00 -8.90 2.10
N PRO A 167 -9.12 -8.53 1.44
CA PRO A 167 -10.41 -9.08 1.80
C PRO A 167 -10.44 -10.58 1.50
N GLN A 168 -11.17 -11.36 2.32
CA GLN A 168 -11.32 -12.80 2.12
C GLN A 168 -11.93 -13.15 0.75
N SER A 169 -12.74 -12.24 0.19
CA SER A 169 -13.28 -12.36 -1.17
C SER A 169 -12.20 -12.38 -2.26
N ALA A 170 -10.99 -11.85 -1.99
CA ALA A 170 -9.85 -11.92 -2.90
C ALA A 170 -9.15 -13.29 -2.90
N LYS A 171 -9.51 -14.22 -1.99
CA LYS A 171 -8.88 -15.54 -1.89
C LYS A 171 -8.81 -16.30 -3.22
N PRO A 172 -9.89 -16.41 -4.02
CA PRO A 172 -9.82 -17.12 -5.30
C PRO A 172 -8.87 -16.45 -6.30
N ALA A 173 -8.83 -15.11 -6.33
CA ALA A 173 -7.92 -14.35 -7.18
C ALA A 173 -6.46 -14.52 -6.74
N LEU A 174 -6.21 -14.49 -5.43
CA LEU A 174 -4.89 -14.75 -4.85
C LEU A 174 -4.42 -16.18 -5.16
N GLU A 175 -5.28 -17.19 -5.00
CA GLU A 175 -4.92 -18.57 -5.32
C GLU A 175 -4.63 -18.75 -6.82
N ALA A 176 -5.42 -18.14 -7.70
CA ALA A 176 -5.16 -18.16 -9.14
C ALA A 176 -3.81 -17.50 -9.48
N LEU A 177 -3.49 -16.39 -8.83
CA LEU A 177 -2.20 -15.70 -8.98
C LEU A 177 -1.04 -16.58 -8.49
N LEU A 178 -1.14 -17.16 -7.29
CA LEU A 178 -0.12 -18.05 -6.74
C LEU A 178 0.11 -19.28 -7.62
N ASN A 179 -0.96 -19.87 -8.17
CA ASN A 179 -0.86 -21.01 -9.09
C ASN A 179 -0.15 -20.63 -10.39
N LYS A 180 -0.42 -19.44 -10.96
CA LYS A 180 0.32 -18.93 -12.12
C LYS A 180 1.80 -18.77 -11.82
N LEU A 181 2.14 -18.18 -10.67
CA LEU A 181 3.53 -17.96 -10.24
C LEU A 181 4.25 -19.29 -9.96
N GLN A 182 3.55 -20.29 -9.44
CA GLN A 182 4.09 -21.64 -9.24
C GLN A 182 4.35 -22.35 -10.57
N GLY A 183 3.42 -22.27 -11.52
CA GLY A 183 3.60 -22.82 -12.88
C GLY A 183 4.77 -22.20 -13.65
N ARG A 184 5.22 -21.01 -13.24
CA ARG A 184 6.39 -20.31 -13.80
C ARG A 184 7.69 -20.55 -13.02
N GLY A 185 7.65 -21.30 -11.92
CA GLY A 185 8.80 -21.51 -11.03
C GLY A 185 9.23 -20.25 -10.25
N ILE A 186 8.36 -19.23 -10.20
CA ILE A 186 8.59 -18.02 -9.41
C ILE A 186 8.22 -18.29 -7.94
N LEU A 187 7.10 -18.98 -7.70
CA LEU A 187 6.79 -19.55 -6.40
C LEU A 187 7.45 -20.93 -6.30
N SER A 188 8.54 -21.00 -5.53
CA SER A 188 9.39 -22.18 -5.40
C SER A 188 8.89 -23.15 -4.32
N GLN A 189 8.26 -22.63 -3.27
CA GLN A 189 7.73 -23.41 -2.17
C GLN A 189 6.38 -22.84 -1.74
N ARG A 190 5.43 -23.74 -1.51
CA ARG A 190 4.14 -23.46 -0.90
C ARG A 190 3.81 -24.61 0.05
N GLU A 191 3.77 -24.32 1.33
CA GLU A 191 3.49 -25.32 2.36
C GLU A 191 2.64 -24.72 3.48
N THR A 192 1.96 -25.58 4.23
CA THR A 192 1.23 -25.15 5.43
C THR A 192 2.07 -25.50 6.65
N LEU A 193 2.52 -24.48 7.37
CA LEU A 193 3.20 -24.59 8.65
C LEU A 193 2.20 -24.93 9.76
N LYS A 194 2.73 -25.08 10.99
CA LYS A 194 1.90 -25.16 12.19
C LYS A 194 0.93 -23.98 12.25
N GLU A 195 -0.14 -24.17 13.02
CA GLU A 195 -1.06 -23.09 13.35
C GLU A 195 -1.84 -22.50 12.16
N GLY A 196 -1.83 -23.18 11.00
CA GLY A 196 -2.62 -22.84 9.80
C GLY A 196 -2.00 -21.73 8.95
N ILE A 197 -0.71 -21.45 9.11
CA ILE A 197 0.02 -20.43 8.34
C ILE A 197 0.54 -21.06 7.05
N GLU A 198 0.18 -20.51 5.90
CA GLU A 198 0.80 -20.87 4.62
C GLU A 198 2.13 -20.15 4.45
N HIS A 199 3.21 -20.88 4.20
CA HIS A 199 4.51 -20.35 3.85
C HIS A 199 4.69 -20.36 2.33
N LEU A 200 5.02 -19.20 1.78
CA LEU A 200 5.20 -18.92 0.36
C LEU A 200 6.64 -18.43 0.15
N ALA A 201 7.46 -19.22 -0.55
CA ALA A 201 8.83 -18.84 -0.87
C ALA A 201 8.97 -18.53 -2.37
N PHE A 202 9.24 -17.27 -2.69
CA PHE A 202 9.39 -16.79 -4.05
C PHE A 202 10.87 -16.68 -4.42
N THR A 203 11.22 -17.06 -5.63
CA THR A 203 12.55 -16.77 -6.19
C THR A 203 12.76 -15.27 -6.21
N SER A 204 13.78 -14.77 -5.49
CA SER A 204 14.03 -13.33 -5.36
C SER A 204 14.30 -12.69 -6.73
N LEU A 205 14.03 -11.38 -6.88
CA LEU A 205 14.37 -10.66 -8.11
C LEU A 205 15.87 -10.74 -8.40
N THR A 206 16.70 -10.70 -7.35
CA THR A 206 18.15 -10.96 -7.44
C THR A 206 18.48 -12.33 -8.00
N ALA A 207 17.79 -13.39 -7.54
CA ALA A 207 17.94 -14.74 -8.09
C ALA A 207 17.51 -14.82 -9.56
N GLN A 208 16.41 -14.14 -9.93
CA GLN A 208 15.92 -14.09 -11.31
C GLN A 208 16.89 -13.35 -12.24
N SER A 209 17.39 -12.18 -11.82
CA SER A 209 18.40 -11.42 -12.56
C SER A 209 19.70 -12.20 -12.70
N ALA A 210 20.12 -12.90 -11.64
CA ALA A 210 21.31 -13.75 -11.68
C ALA A 210 21.13 -14.92 -12.67
N ALA A 211 19.97 -15.57 -12.70
CA ALA A 211 19.66 -16.62 -13.67
C ALA A 211 19.73 -16.14 -15.12
N GLN A 212 19.28 -14.90 -15.40
CA GLN A 212 19.39 -14.26 -16.72
C GLN A 212 20.83 -13.84 -17.05
N ALA A 213 21.63 -13.42 -16.07
CA ALA A 213 23.03 -13.08 -16.27
C ALA A 213 23.90 -14.33 -16.52
N ALA A 214 23.60 -15.46 -15.87
CA ALA A 214 24.31 -16.73 -16.07
C ALA A 214 24.20 -17.25 -17.51
N SER A 215 23.08 -17.01 -18.19
CA SER A 215 22.90 -17.42 -19.59
C SER A 215 23.69 -16.54 -20.57
N GLN A 216 24.20 -15.38 -20.13
CA GLN A 216 24.93 -14.42 -20.96
C GLN A 216 26.44 -14.36 -20.64
N THR A 217 26.86 -14.62 -19.40
CA THR A 217 28.28 -14.50 -19.00
C THR A 217 28.67 -15.57 -17.97
N PRO A 218 29.25 -16.71 -18.38
CA PRO A 218 29.55 -17.85 -17.50
C PRO A 218 30.61 -17.60 -16.42
N GLN A 219 31.37 -16.50 -16.50
CA GLN A 219 32.54 -16.23 -15.65
C GLN A 219 32.18 -15.98 -14.16
N ASN A 220 30.91 -15.74 -13.83
CA ASN A 220 30.43 -15.53 -12.45
C ASN A 220 29.59 -16.69 -11.90
N ALA A 221 29.71 -17.90 -12.47
CA ALA A 221 28.84 -19.05 -12.15
C ALA A 221 28.67 -19.36 -10.65
N ALA A 222 29.71 -19.22 -9.83
CA ALA A 222 29.65 -19.46 -8.40
C ALA A 222 28.81 -18.40 -7.65
N LEU A 223 29.04 -17.12 -7.92
CA LEU A 223 28.25 -16.01 -7.36
C LEU A 223 26.79 -16.09 -7.83
N THR A 224 26.58 -16.42 -9.11
CA THR A 224 25.24 -16.62 -9.68
C THR A 224 24.53 -17.81 -9.05
N SER A 225 25.24 -18.90 -8.76
CA SER A 225 24.65 -20.05 -8.07
C SER A 225 24.24 -19.70 -6.64
N LEU A 226 25.04 -18.93 -5.93
CA LEU A 226 24.73 -18.43 -4.60
C LEU A 226 23.51 -17.50 -4.61
N MET A 227 23.47 -16.54 -5.53
CA MET A 227 22.35 -15.59 -5.63
C MET A 227 21.02 -16.26 -6.00
N ARG A 228 21.06 -17.39 -6.74
CA ARG A 228 19.86 -18.18 -7.07
C ARG A 228 19.20 -18.85 -5.86
N GLN A 229 19.91 -18.99 -4.75
CA GLN A 229 19.39 -19.58 -3.53
C GLN A 229 18.55 -18.58 -2.72
N LEU A 230 18.69 -17.27 -2.97
CA LEU A 230 17.95 -16.23 -2.27
C LEU A 230 16.46 -16.28 -2.61
N GLN A 231 15.64 -16.42 -1.57
CA GLN A 231 14.19 -16.44 -1.67
C GLN A 231 13.59 -15.24 -0.90
N ASN A 232 12.41 -14.82 -1.34
CA ASN A 232 11.57 -13.91 -0.59
C ASN A 232 10.49 -14.75 0.09
N HIS A 233 10.47 -14.72 1.41
CA HIS A 233 9.55 -15.50 2.22
C HIS A 233 8.37 -14.64 2.64
N TYR A 234 7.16 -15.18 2.43
CA TYR A 234 5.93 -14.60 2.92
C TYR A 234 5.10 -15.67 3.62
N TYR A 235 4.36 -15.22 4.61
CA TYR A 235 3.52 -16.05 5.45
C TYR A 235 2.10 -15.52 5.31
N LEU A 236 1.16 -16.40 5.00
CA LEU A 236 -0.24 -16.08 4.74
C LEU A 236 -1.10 -16.77 5.79
N ARG A 237 -2.07 -16.05 6.34
CA ARG A 237 -3.08 -16.59 7.26
C ARG A 237 -4.44 -15.93 7.03
N ALA A 238 -5.50 -16.72 7.08
CA ALA A 238 -6.86 -16.19 7.12
C ALA A 238 -7.26 -15.81 8.56
N GLU A 239 -7.89 -14.65 8.71
CA GLU A 239 -8.40 -14.11 9.97
C GLU A 239 -9.75 -13.42 9.72
N GLY A 240 -10.84 -14.08 10.09
CA GLY A 240 -12.20 -13.58 9.83
C GLY A 240 -12.44 -13.34 8.33
N ASP A 241 -12.84 -12.11 7.99
CA ASP A 241 -13.10 -11.65 6.61
C ASP A 241 -11.85 -11.13 5.90
N TYR A 242 -10.65 -11.43 6.41
CA TYR A 242 -9.39 -10.94 5.86
C TYR A 242 -8.35 -12.05 5.67
N LEU A 243 -7.48 -11.83 4.68
CA LEU A 243 -6.24 -12.55 4.46
C LEU A 243 -5.08 -11.64 4.86
N LEU A 244 -4.24 -12.13 5.76
CA LEU A 244 -3.06 -11.42 6.26
C LEU A 244 -1.81 -12.06 5.69
N ILE A 245 -0.95 -11.23 5.10
CA ILE A 245 0.35 -11.64 4.56
C ILE A 245 1.43 -10.84 5.31
N SER A 246 2.40 -11.53 5.88
CA SER A 246 3.56 -10.90 6.53
C SER A 246 4.85 -11.51 5.99
N ASP A 247 5.96 -10.80 6.13
CA ASP A 247 7.29 -11.29 5.76
C ASP A 247 7.92 -12.18 6.85
N LEU A 248 7.24 -12.32 7.98
CA LEU A 248 7.58 -13.20 9.10
C LEU A 248 6.33 -13.92 9.63
N PRO A 249 6.46 -15.11 10.24
CA PRO A 249 5.33 -15.78 10.88
C PRO A 249 4.97 -15.16 12.24
N GLN A 250 5.93 -14.55 12.97
CA GLN A 250 5.72 -14.01 14.32
C GLN A 250 4.57 -13.00 14.39
N PRO A 251 4.48 -12.00 13.49
CA PRO A 251 3.36 -11.06 13.51
C PRO A 251 2.01 -11.77 13.36
N LEU A 252 1.92 -12.86 12.59
CA LEU A 252 0.68 -13.62 12.39
C LEU A 252 0.36 -14.54 13.57
N LEU A 253 1.39 -15.03 14.28
CA LEU A 253 1.25 -15.85 15.47
C LEU A 253 0.79 -15.01 16.67
N ALA A 254 1.41 -13.85 16.90
CA ALA A 254 1.08 -12.93 18.00
C ALA A 254 -0.41 -12.54 17.98
N ARG A 255 -0.96 -12.35 16.78
CA ARG A 255 -2.38 -12.05 16.55
C ARG A 255 -3.36 -13.13 17.05
N LYS A 256 -2.93 -14.36 17.31
CA LYS A 256 -3.79 -15.37 17.95
C LYS A 256 -4.27 -14.96 19.33
N ASN A 257 -3.48 -14.15 20.02
CA ASN A 257 -3.74 -13.69 21.38
C ASN A 257 -4.44 -12.32 21.39
N LEU A 258 -4.92 -11.84 20.24
CA LEU A 258 -5.77 -10.65 20.20
C LEU A 258 -7.00 -10.86 21.07
N ALA A 259 -7.26 -9.90 21.95
CA ALA A 259 -8.45 -9.91 22.78
C ALA A 259 -9.71 -9.85 21.89
N ALA A 260 -10.78 -10.52 22.30
CA ALA A 260 -12.03 -10.57 21.54
C ALA A 260 -12.68 -9.19 21.37
N ASP A 261 -12.34 -8.24 22.24
CA ASP A 261 -12.78 -6.84 22.24
C ASP A 261 -11.71 -5.87 21.72
N ALA A 262 -10.67 -6.38 21.04
CA ALA A 262 -9.65 -5.54 20.43
C ALA A 262 -10.26 -4.48 19.49
N PRO A 263 -9.76 -3.24 19.52
CA PRO A 263 -10.28 -2.18 18.67
C PRO A 263 -10.06 -2.51 17.18
N THR A 264 -10.99 -2.07 16.33
CA THR A 264 -10.89 -2.24 14.88
C THR A 264 -10.25 -1.03 14.21
N VAL A 265 -9.62 -1.24 13.05
CA VAL A 265 -9.05 -0.15 12.24
C VAL A 265 -10.15 0.86 11.85
N ALA A 266 -11.36 0.40 11.53
CA ALA A 266 -12.52 1.24 11.28
C ALA A 266 -12.83 2.19 12.45
N ARG A 267 -12.86 1.67 13.68
CA ARG A 267 -13.10 2.46 14.89
C ARG A 267 -11.97 3.47 15.13
N TRP A 268 -10.72 3.07 14.88
CA TRP A 268 -9.58 3.98 14.98
C TRP A 268 -9.65 5.09 13.93
N LEU A 269 -9.92 4.78 12.67
CA LEU A 269 -10.13 5.74 11.59
C LEU A 269 -11.25 6.74 11.92
N ALA A 270 -12.38 6.25 12.44
CA ALA A 270 -13.49 7.09 12.86
C ALA A 270 -13.12 8.03 14.03
N ALA A 271 -12.38 7.53 15.03
CA ALA A 271 -11.88 8.35 16.15
C ALA A 271 -10.87 9.40 15.66
N GLU A 272 -10.10 9.07 14.65
CA GLU A 272 -9.17 9.97 13.96
C GLU A 272 -9.90 10.90 12.97
N HIS A 273 -11.22 10.80 12.75
CA HIS A 273 -11.92 11.52 11.70
C HIS A 273 -11.31 11.34 10.30
N ILE A 274 -10.80 10.14 10.01
CA ILE A 274 -10.26 9.75 8.70
C ILE A 274 -11.29 8.85 8.01
N ASP A 275 -11.66 9.24 6.80
CA ASP A 275 -12.52 8.44 5.94
C ASP A 275 -11.71 7.96 4.73
N LEU A 276 -11.59 6.64 4.59
CA LEU A 276 -10.92 6.01 3.45
C LEU A 276 -11.89 5.66 2.32
N ALA A 277 -13.20 5.89 2.49
CA ALA A 277 -14.17 5.70 1.42
C ALA A 277 -13.75 6.53 0.20
N ASP A 278 -13.84 5.92 -0.97
CA ASP A 278 -13.50 6.52 -2.28
C ASP A 278 -12.03 6.96 -2.45
N SER A 279 -11.13 6.59 -1.55
CA SER A 279 -9.69 6.87 -1.67
C SER A 279 -8.97 5.83 -2.53
N ALA A 280 -8.36 6.25 -3.64
CA ALA A 280 -7.52 5.36 -4.48
C ALA A 280 -6.20 4.97 -3.78
N TYR A 281 -5.66 5.91 -2.99
CA TYR A 281 -4.43 5.76 -2.23
C TYR A 281 -4.55 6.49 -0.89
N ALA A 282 -4.09 5.86 0.18
CA ALA A 282 -3.91 6.48 1.48
C ALA A 282 -2.61 6.00 2.11
N TYR A 283 -1.93 6.87 2.85
CA TYR A 283 -0.76 6.52 3.65
C TYR A 283 -0.76 7.33 4.94
N ILE A 284 -0.68 6.61 6.06
CA ILE A 284 -0.61 7.14 7.41
C ILE A 284 0.59 6.48 8.08
N GLN A 285 1.43 7.27 8.75
CA GLN A 285 2.60 6.76 9.44
C GLN A 285 2.78 7.46 10.78
N ASN A 286 2.97 6.66 11.82
CA ASN A 286 3.39 7.05 13.16
C ASN A 286 4.73 6.36 13.46
N GLN A 287 5.82 7.12 13.61
CA GLN A 287 7.14 6.54 13.89
C GLN A 287 7.22 6.02 15.33
N ARG A 288 7.22 4.68 15.51
CA ARG A 288 7.32 3.97 16.81
C ARG A 288 8.02 2.61 16.65
N HIS A 289 8.32 1.92 17.76
CA HIS A 289 8.76 0.50 17.84
C HIS A 289 10.12 0.10 17.23
N LEU A 290 11.15 0.95 17.34
CA LEU A 290 12.51 0.68 16.84
C LEU A 290 13.13 -0.65 17.34
N GLY A 291 12.82 -1.06 18.58
CA GLY A 291 13.35 -2.30 19.17
C GLY A 291 12.82 -3.56 18.48
N ARG A 292 11.51 -3.67 18.31
CA ARG A 292 10.85 -4.74 17.55
C ARG A 292 11.36 -4.78 16.12
N ASP A 293 11.40 -3.62 15.46
CA ASP A 293 11.84 -3.55 14.06
C ASP A 293 13.29 -4.03 13.90
N SER A 294 14.15 -3.75 14.88
CA SER A 294 15.51 -4.29 14.93
C SER A 294 15.53 -5.82 15.05
N TYR A 295 14.70 -6.39 15.94
CA TYR A 295 14.57 -7.83 16.13
C TYR A 295 14.06 -8.54 14.86
N TYR A 296 12.97 -8.05 14.28
CA TYR A 296 12.40 -8.60 13.03
C TYR A 296 13.37 -8.48 11.85
N ASN A 297 14.13 -7.39 11.75
CA ASN A 297 15.22 -7.28 10.77
C ASN A 297 16.34 -8.30 11.05
N GLY A 298 16.59 -8.67 12.31
CA GLY A 298 17.47 -9.78 12.69
C GLY A 298 16.97 -11.13 12.17
N LEU A 299 15.68 -11.43 12.37
CA LEU A 299 15.06 -12.66 11.86
C LEU A 299 15.11 -12.75 10.34
N LYS A 300 14.85 -11.64 9.62
CA LYS A 300 14.96 -11.57 8.16
C LYS A 300 16.39 -11.91 7.68
N ARG A 301 17.41 -11.37 8.35
CA ARG A 301 18.82 -11.70 8.05
C ARG A 301 19.13 -13.18 8.31
N LEU A 302 18.62 -13.74 9.40
CA LEU A 302 18.75 -15.17 9.71
C LEU A 302 18.15 -16.04 8.60
N GLN A 303 16.96 -15.70 8.11
CA GLN A 303 16.35 -16.39 6.97
C GLN A 303 17.24 -16.30 5.72
N THR A 304 17.74 -15.10 5.39
CA THR A 304 18.67 -14.93 4.26
C THR A 304 19.92 -15.80 4.40
N TYR A 305 20.49 -15.91 5.61
CA TYR A 305 21.64 -16.78 5.84
C TYR A 305 21.29 -18.26 5.72
N ALA A 306 20.11 -18.67 6.17
CA ALA A 306 19.62 -20.03 6.04
C ALA A 306 19.44 -20.42 4.57
N ASP A 307 18.87 -19.52 3.74
CA ASP A 307 18.72 -19.72 2.30
C ASP A 307 20.07 -19.90 1.61
N LEU A 308 21.04 -19.02 1.92
CA LEU A 308 22.41 -19.09 1.39
C LEU A 308 23.17 -20.34 1.83
N ALA A 309 22.90 -20.82 3.05
CA ALA A 309 23.44 -22.06 3.58
C ALA A 309 22.63 -23.31 3.14
N GLN A 310 21.52 -23.12 2.40
CA GLN A 310 20.55 -24.15 2.04
C GLN A 310 20.10 -25.01 3.22
N THR A 311 19.96 -24.39 4.39
CA THR A 311 19.59 -25.06 5.63
C THR A 311 18.15 -24.70 5.99
N PRO A 312 17.28 -25.66 6.34
CA PRO A 312 15.91 -25.35 6.74
C PRO A 312 15.92 -24.56 8.06
N LEU A 313 15.19 -23.45 8.09
CA LEU A 313 14.99 -22.61 9.27
C LEU A 313 13.49 -22.53 9.58
N ASP A 314 13.11 -23.01 10.77
CA ASP A 314 11.74 -22.84 11.27
C ASP A 314 11.65 -21.54 12.06
N LEU A 315 11.35 -20.43 11.36
CA LEU A 315 11.12 -19.15 12.04
C LEU A 315 9.91 -19.23 12.96
N ALA A 316 8.88 -20.03 12.68
CA ALA A 316 7.68 -20.10 13.52
C ALA A 316 7.95 -20.68 14.92
N ALA A 317 9.10 -21.32 15.14
CA ALA A 317 9.55 -21.79 16.44
C ALA A 317 10.27 -20.70 17.27
N LEU A 318 10.63 -19.57 16.67
CA LEU A 318 11.34 -18.47 17.36
C LEU A 318 10.34 -17.50 18.03
N PRO A 319 10.71 -16.88 19.17
CA PRO A 319 9.82 -15.98 19.89
C PRO A 319 9.46 -14.72 19.08
N ASP A 320 8.33 -14.12 19.41
CA ASP A 320 7.98 -12.75 19.01
C ASP A 320 8.75 -11.70 19.84
N ALA A 321 8.62 -10.43 19.44
CA ALA A 321 9.38 -9.31 20.00
C ALA A 321 8.67 -8.64 21.18
#